data_AF-A0A9E0FJ91-F1
#
_entry.id   AF-A0A9E0FJ91-F1
#
_cell.length_a   1.000
_cell.length_b   1.000
_cell.length_c   1.000
_cell.angle_alpha   90.00
_cell.angle_beta   90.00
_cell.angle_gamma   90.00
#
_symmetry.space_group_name_H-M   'P 1'
#
loop_
_entity.id
_entity.type
_entity.pdbx_description
1 polymer ?
#
loop_
_entity_poly.entity_id
_entity_poly.type
_entity_poly.pdbx_seq_one_letter_code
_entity_poly.pdbx_strand_id
1 'polypeptide(L)'
;MKNIKKFVKRKGHHIAAVLVVVLILVTAGVCVSIPVIKVTNKRKASKDVLVSNTIQVADSTYGIPGNSADADNSYVELADGDPQSDNMSQELSENGIELNITTFSNDNMAYSNGIDVSKWQGKIDWNKVAESGIDYAMIRVGYRTDIYGTICEDEYASYNLEGAQKAGIDIGVYFFSTAVDEDEAIEEACWVIDYISAYDITYPVVYNCEDYNNPSSRMYNLSNEERTNNALAFMDTVDREGYDAMLYAGKGQIVNNKEWNIQDIEARYPIWVASYKDGTYPAVEHPSYTGACAMWQYTNNARIDGISGYVDVNVAYFNYNSSFNYNYGTQASVSGQTQQSLNTAELGIIFNSVNEEVTAKEPVNLRSIPEVSGDIVDVLDNGDIALRTGIGDTGWSRLIYNGNVVYAVTSYLTTDY
;
A
#
# COMPACT_ATOMS: atom_id res chain seq x y z
N MET A 1 -33.03 34.15 -64.94
CA MET A 1 -32.29 35.44 -65.03
C MET A 1 -31.70 35.73 -63.67
N LYS A 2 -30.52 36.30 -63.48
CA LYS A 2 -29.34 36.60 -64.32
C LYS A 2 -28.27 37.13 -63.33
N ASN A 3 -26.97 37.01 -63.66
CA ASN A 3 -25.85 37.78 -63.07
C ASN A 3 -25.42 37.43 -61.62
N ILE A 4 -24.15 37.55 -61.20
CA ILE A 4 -22.84 37.39 -61.88
C ILE A 4 -21.73 37.30 -60.79
N LYS A 5 -20.60 36.64 -61.10
CA LYS A 5 -19.39 36.58 -60.26
C LYS A 5 -18.70 37.95 -60.07
N LYS A 6 -18.07 38.20 -58.92
CA LYS A 6 -16.82 38.99 -58.73
C LYS A 6 -16.29 38.74 -57.31
N PHE A 7 -15.10 38.21 -57.04
CA PHE A 7 -13.75 38.41 -57.57
C PHE A 7 -13.03 39.65 -57.00
N VAL A 8 -12.22 39.40 -55.96
CA VAL A 8 -10.93 40.03 -55.59
C VAL A 8 -10.87 41.56 -55.46
N LYS A 9 -10.34 42.05 -54.30
CA LYS A 9 -9.08 42.84 -54.18
C LYS A 9 -9.07 43.82 -53.00
N ARG A 10 -8.17 43.59 -52.04
CA ARG A 10 -7.17 44.62 -51.67
C ARG A 10 -5.86 43.95 -51.22
N LYS A 11 -4.77 44.36 -51.88
CA LYS A 11 -3.39 43.92 -51.67
C LYS A 11 -2.60 45.03 -50.99
N GLY A 12 -1.59 44.65 -50.20
CA GLY A 12 -0.41 45.45 -49.87
C GLY A 12 -0.63 46.53 -48.81
N HIS A 13 0.37 46.90 -48.01
CA HIS A 13 1.81 46.54 -47.96
C HIS A 13 2.23 46.54 -46.46
N HIS A 14 3.32 45.93 -45.97
CA HIS A 14 4.73 46.15 -46.31
C HIS A 14 5.66 45.11 -45.62
N ILE A 15 6.79 44.76 -46.28
CA ILE A 15 8.19 44.63 -45.75
C ILE A 15 8.39 43.73 -44.49
N ALA A 16 9.05 42.56 -44.48
CA ALA A 16 10.33 42.08 -45.03
C ALA A 16 11.62 42.41 -44.21
N ALA A 17 12.06 41.45 -43.36
CA ALA A 17 13.44 41.22 -42.86
C ALA A 17 13.47 39.76 -42.27
N VAL A 18 14.28 38.76 -42.69
CA VAL A 18 15.77 38.60 -42.82
C VAL A 18 16.43 38.37 -41.45
N LEU A 19 17.29 37.37 -41.14
CA LEU A 19 17.90 36.20 -41.85
C LEU A 19 17.36 34.85 -41.26
N VAL A 20 17.61 33.61 -41.71
CA VAL A 20 18.35 32.98 -42.85
C VAL A 20 19.89 32.75 -42.76
N VAL A 21 20.33 31.73 -41.99
CA VAL A 21 21.61 30.97 -42.16
C VAL A 21 21.34 29.52 -41.72
N VAL A 22 21.04 28.53 -42.59
CA VAL A 22 21.84 27.82 -43.61
C VAL A 22 22.70 26.67 -43.05
N LEU A 23 22.45 25.49 -43.63
CA LEU A 23 23.06 24.18 -43.39
C LEU A 23 24.30 23.95 -44.30
N ILE A 24 25.11 22.94 -43.95
CA ILE A 24 26.12 22.22 -44.79
C ILE A 24 27.54 22.83 -44.90
N LEU A 25 28.53 22.09 -44.36
CA LEU A 25 29.81 21.60 -44.96
C LEU A 25 30.82 21.28 -43.81
N VAL A 26 31.04 20.02 -43.43
CA VAL A 26 31.92 18.98 -44.04
C VAL A 26 33.43 19.21 -43.79
N THR A 27 33.99 18.32 -42.94
CA THR A 27 35.41 17.92 -42.76
C THR A 27 36.51 18.95 -42.46
N ALA A 28 37.00 18.93 -41.22
CA ALA A 28 38.39 18.58 -40.87
C ALA A 28 38.46 18.24 -39.37
N GLY A 29 39.09 17.13 -38.98
CA GLY A 29 39.06 16.64 -37.60
C GLY A 29 40.37 16.85 -36.82
N VAL A 30 40.28 16.86 -35.50
CA VAL A 30 41.36 16.48 -34.58
C VAL A 30 40.76 15.61 -33.46
N CYS A 31 41.44 14.52 -33.11
CA CYS A 31 40.97 13.52 -32.17
C CYS A 31 41.26 13.88 -30.70
N VAL A 32 40.31 13.62 -29.81
CA VAL A 32 40.61 13.17 -28.44
C VAL A 32 39.64 12.03 -28.11
N SER A 33 40.19 10.87 -27.77
CA SER A 33 39.44 9.63 -27.52
C SER A 33 39.25 9.39 -26.02
N ILE A 34 37.99 9.18 -25.60
CA ILE A 34 37.63 8.64 -24.27
C ILE A 34 36.96 7.27 -24.49
N PRO A 35 37.43 6.18 -23.85
CA PRO A 35 36.96 4.83 -24.15
C PRO A 35 35.63 4.49 -23.47
N VAL A 36 34.69 3.93 -24.24
CA VAL A 36 33.49 3.26 -23.72
C VAL A 36 33.83 1.81 -23.36
N ILE A 37 33.70 1.44 -22.08
CA ILE A 37 33.90 0.06 -21.65
C ILE A 37 32.59 -0.73 -21.77
N LYS A 38 32.51 -1.59 -22.79
CA LYS A 38 31.55 -2.70 -22.85
C LYS A 38 32.00 -3.82 -21.90
N VAL A 39 31.31 -4.01 -20.78
CA VAL A 39 31.45 -5.25 -20.00
C VAL A 39 30.62 -6.33 -20.69
N THR A 40 31.30 -7.39 -21.14
CA THR A 40 30.65 -8.53 -21.82
C THR A 40 30.68 -9.74 -20.89
N ASN A 41 29.52 -10.34 -20.63
CA ASN A 41 29.40 -11.49 -19.74
C ASN A 41 30.16 -12.71 -20.29
N LYS A 42 31.16 -13.21 -19.55
CA LYS A 42 31.77 -14.54 -19.77
C LYS A 42 32.05 -15.23 -18.45
N ARG A 43 31.19 -16.20 -18.10
CA ARG A 43 31.43 -17.16 -17.02
C ARG A 43 32.67 -18.01 -17.30
N LYS A 44 33.52 -18.20 -16.29
CA LYS A 44 34.21 -19.48 -16.04
C LYS A 44 34.50 -19.61 -14.54
N ALA A 45 34.19 -20.78 -13.99
CA ALA A 45 34.14 -21.02 -12.55
C ALA A 45 35.52 -21.30 -11.93
N SER A 46 35.66 -21.02 -10.64
CA SER A 46 36.51 -21.75 -9.71
C SER A 46 35.80 -21.86 -8.35
N LYS A 47 36.20 -22.86 -7.56
CA LYS A 47 35.48 -23.37 -6.38
C LYS A 47 35.83 -22.64 -5.09
N ASP A 48 34.89 -22.71 -4.15
CA ASP A 48 34.98 -22.82 -2.68
C ASP A 48 36.19 -22.23 -1.95
N VAL A 49 35.93 -21.40 -0.93
CA VAL A 49 36.32 -21.63 0.48
C VAL A 49 35.73 -20.51 1.37
N LEU A 50 35.15 -20.88 2.52
CA LEU A 50 34.69 -19.94 3.55
C LEU A 50 35.88 -19.20 4.19
N VAL A 51 35.69 -17.93 4.55
CA VAL A 51 36.61 -17.20 5.44
C VAL A 51 35.86 -16.73 6.67
N SER A 52 36.21 -17.30 7.82
CA SER A 52 35.77 -16.86 9.14
C SER A 52 36.56 -15.61 9.57
N ASN A 53 35.89 -14.57 10.04
CA ASN A 53 36.56 -13.45 10.70
C ASN A 53 36.94 -13.82 12.14
N THR A 54 38.22 -13.65 12.48
CA THR A 54 38.72 -13.75 13.86
C THR A 54 39.36 -12.41 14.23
N ILE A 55 38.82 -11.71 15.22
CA ILE A 55 39.40 -10.46 15.73
C ILE A 55 40.49 -10.81 16.76
N GLN A 56 41.64 -10.14 16.66
CA GLN A 56 42.74 -10.33 17.61
C GLN A 56 42.52 -9.54 18.90
N VAL A 57 42.75 -10.18 20.04
CA VAL A 57 42.78 -9.54 21.37
C VAL A 57 44.24 -9.32 21.76
N ALA A 58 44.56 -8.15 22.30
CA ALA A 58 45.91 -7.80 22.72
C ALA A 58 46.34 -8.53 24.02
N ASP A 59 47.58 -9.00 24.04
CA ASP A 59 48.18 -9.75 25.16
C ASP A 59 48.56 -8.83 26.34
N SER A 60 48.15 -9.22 27.56
CA SER A 60 48.78 -8.78 28.81
C SER A 60 48.71 -9.87 29.88
N THR A 61 49.58 -10.86 29.75
CA THR A 61 49.83 -11.88 30.79
C THR A 61 50.21 -11.31 32.16
N TYR A 62 49.53 -11.74 33.23
CA TYR A 62 50.13 -12.06 34.54
C TYR A 62 49.20 -12.88 35.46
N GLY A 63 49.60 -14.10 35.82
CA GLY A 63 49.21 -14.77 37.07
C GLY A 63 47.96 -15.68 37.07
N ILE A 64 48.18 -17.01 37.04
CA ILE A 64 47.24 -18.06 37.46
C ILE A 64 47.73 -18.58 38.82
N PRO A 65 46.87 -18.68 39.87
CA PRO A 65 46.33 -20.00 40.19
C PRO A 65 44.91 -20.02 40.82
N GLY A 66 44.05 -20.89 40.29
CA GLY A 66 43.31 -21.83 41.15
C GLY A 66 41.78 -21.75 41.21
N ASN A 67 41.18 -22.81 40.66
CA ASN A 67 39.97 -23.49 41.12
C ASN A 67 38.59 -23.07 40.55
N SER A 68 37.68 -24.05 40.58
CA SER A 68 36.39 -24.15 39.87
C SER A 68 35.30 -23.17 40.31
N ALA A 69 34.51 -22.68 39.35
CA ALA A 69 33.06 -22.88 39.30
C ALA A 69 32.51 -22.46 37.92
N ASP A 70 31.32 -22.95 37.61
CA ASP A 70 30.59 -22.81 36.34
C ASP A 70 30.51 -21.37 35.81
N ALA A 71 30.98 -21.16 34.58
CA ALA A 71 30.80 -19.91 33.86
C ALA A 71 29.50 -19.98 33.03
N ASP A 72 28.48 -19.30 33.56
CA ASP A 72 27.26 -18.94 32.84
C ASP A 72 27.63 -18.30 31.48
N ASN A 73 27.17 -18.94 30.40
CA ASN A 73 27.44 -18.49 29.04
C ASN A 73 26.18 -17.83 28.47
N SER A 74 25.70 -16.80 29.19
CA SER A 74 24.58 -15.96 28.78
C SER A 74 24.96 -15.24 27.48
N TYR A 75 24.52 -15.79 26.36
CA TYR A 75 24.39 -15.01 25.13
C TYR A 75 23.41 -13.88 25.45
N VAL A 76 23.93 -12.67 25.60
CA VAL A 76 23.10 -11.47 25.59
C VAL A 76 22.62 -11.33 24.16
N GLU A 77 21.38 -11.70 23.90
CA GLU A 77 20.68 -11.25 22.71
C GLU A 77 20.73 -9.72 22.72
N LEU A 78 21.43 -9.16 21.75
CA LEU A 78 21.24 -7.77 21.40
C LEU A 78 19.80 -7.70 20.91
N ALA A 79 18.96 -6.86 21.53
CA ALA A 79 17.59 -6.67 21.10
C ALA A 79 17.57 -6.45 19.58
N ASP A 80 16.71 -7.18 18.88
CA ASP A 80 16.56 -7.14 17.42
C ASP A 80 16.26 -5.73 16.89
N GLY A 81 15.80 -4.85 17.77
CA GLY A 81 15.45 -3.47 17.50
C GLY A 81 14.03 -3.32 16.99
N ASP A 82 13.21 -4.38 17.06
CA ASP A 82 11.79 -4.32 16.75
C ASP A 82 11.13 -3.25 17.65
N PRO A 83 10.52 -2.21 17.06
CA PRO A 83 9.90 -1.14 17.84
C PRO A 83 8.67 -1.62 18.61
N GLN A 84 8.04 -2.72 18.19
CA GLN A 84 6.87 -3.30 18.86
C GLN A 84 7.34 -4.45 19.76
N SER A 85 7.32 -4.27 21.08
CA SER A 85 7.69 -5.33 22.01
C SER A 85 6.55 -6.34 22.27
N ASP A 86 6.89 -7.57 22.66
CA ASP A 86 5.97 -8.58 23.22
C ASP A 86 5.00 -8.02 24.30
N ASN A 87 5.41 -6.97 25.01
CA ASN A 87 4.65 -6.32 26.07
C ASN A 87 4.07 -4.95 25.66
N MET A 88 4.12 -4.54 24.39
CA MET A 88 3.61 -3.23 23.97
C MET A 88 2.08 -3.15 24.09
N SER A 89 1.41 -4.29 23.92
CA SER A 89 -0.01 -4.48 24.27
C SER A 89 -0.32 -4.28 25.77
N GLN A 90 0.71 -4.23 26.65
CA GLN A 90 0.60 -3.85 28.06
C GLN A 90 1.12 -2.42 28.36
N GLU A 91 2.01 -1.85 27.52
CA GLU A 91 2.49 -0.45 27.65
C GLU A 91 1.44 0.55 27.14
N LEU A 92 0.60 0.16 26.16
CA LEU A 92 -0.79 0.62 26.16
C LEU A 92 -1.41 0.19 27.49
N SER A 93 -1.44 1.11 28.46
CA SER A 93 -1.80 0.90 29.88
C SER A 93 -3.26 0.46 30.16
N GLU A 94 -3.90 -0.16 29.18
CA GLU A 94 -5.32 -0.44 29.05
C GLU A 94 -5.53 -1.80 28.37
N ASN A 95 -5.26 -2.91 29.07
CA ASN A 95 -5.66 -4.23 28.54
C ASN A 95 -7.16 -4.22 28.18
N GLY A 96 -7.48 -4.70 26.98
CA GLY A 96 -8.86 -4.83 26.53
C GLY A 96 -9.66 -5.88 27.29
N ILE A 97 -10.98 -5.88 27.07
CA ILE A 97 -11.88 -6.88 27.65
C ILE A 97 -11.47 -8.26 27.11
N GLU A 98 -11.18 -9.22 28.02
CA GLU A 98 -10.83 -10.58 27.63
C GLU A 98 -12.05 -11.27 26.99
N LEU A 99 -11.89 -11.73 25.75
CA LEU A 99 -12.92 -12.44 25.00
C LEU A 99 -12.46 -13.86 24.66
N ASN A 100 -13.34 -14.84 24.79
CA ASN A 100 -13.13 -16.18 24.23
C ASN A 100 -14.10 -16.32 23.05
N ILE A 101 -13.59 -16.26 21.82
CA ILE A 101 -14.41 -16.20 20.62
C ILE A 101 -14.28 -17.52 19.86
N THR A 102 -15.36 -18.30 19.87
CA THR A 102 -15.49 -19.55 19.11
C THR A 102 -16.25 -19.37 17.80
N THR A 103 -17.02 -18.29 17.68
CA THR A 103 -17.82 -17.95 16.50
C THR A 103 -18.10 -16.45 16.51
N PHE A 104 -17.78 -15.74 15.44
CA PHE A 104 -18.15 -14.34 15.25
C PHE A 104 -19.61 -14.17 14.79
N SER A 105 -20.19 -13.00 15.06
CA SER A 105 -21.51 -12.63 14.56
C SER A 105 -21.45 -12.33 13.06
N ASN A 106 -22.43 -12.82 12.31
CA ASN A 106 -22.55 -12.51 10.88
C ASN A 106 -23.64 -11.46 10.67
N ASP A 107 -23.24 -10.19 10.66
CA ASP A 107 -24.12 -9.02 10.59
C ASP A 107 -24.60 -8.71 9.16
N ASN A 108 -25.07 -9.76 8.47
CA ASN A 108 -25.54 -9.77 7.08
C ASN A 108 -24.53 -9.18 6.07
N MET A 109 -23.23 -9.40 6.30
CA MET A 109 -22.12 -8.89 5.48
C MET A 109 -22.00 -7.35 5.38
N ALA A 110 -22.69 -6.57 6.23
CA ALA A 110 -22.57 -5.11 6.20
C ALA A 110 -21.20 -4.63 6.69
N TYR A 111 -20.69 -5.27 7.75
CA TYR A 111 -19.37 -5.09 8.35
C TYR A 111 -18.63 -6.43 8.30
N SER A 112 -17.32 -6.41 8.56
CA SER A 112 -16.49 -7.62 8.62
C SER A 112 -15.75 -7.72 9.95
N ASN A 113 -15.60 -8.96 10.43
CA ASN A 113 -14.87 -9.31 11.63
C ASN A 113 -13.41 -9.60 11.25
N GLY A 114 -12.47 -8.96 11.93
CA GLY A 114 -11.05 -9.13 11.63
C GLY A 114 -10.18 -9.35 12.85
N ILE A 115 -8.96 -9.76 12.58
CA ILE A 115 -7.84 -9.77 13.52
C ILE A 115 -6.67 -9.01 12.93
N ASP A 116 -5.70 -8.68 13.78
CA ASP A 116 -4.38 -8.27 13.33
C ASP A 116 -3.28 -9.08 14.03
N VAL A 117 -2.23 -9.40 13.27
CA VAL A 117 -1.22 -10.39 13.66
C VAL A 117 0.18 -10.04 13.18
N SER A 118 1.18 -10.57 13.87
CA SER A 118 2.61 -10.37 13.65
C SER A 118 3.38 -11.65 14.04
N LYS A 119 4.72 -11.58 14.09
CA LYS A 119 5.57 -12.65 14.66
C LYS A 119 5.18 -13.05 16.07
N TRP A 120 4.60 -12.15 16.86
CA TRP A 120 4.26 -12.37 18.27
C TRP A 120 3.16 -13.43 18.48
N GLN A 121 2.29 -13.67 17.49
CA GLN A 121 1.32 -14.78 17.51
C GLN A 121 1.94 -16.13 17.11
N GLY A 122 3.15 -16.12 16.57
CA GLY A 122 3.87 -17.29 16.07
C GLY A 122 3.08 -18.06 15.00
N LYS A 123 3.12 -19.39 15.07
CA LYS A 123 2.48 -20.23 14.04
C LYS A 123 0.97 -20.35 14.24
N ILE A 124 0.20 -19.68 13.38
CA ILE A 124 -1.27 -19.71 13.32
C ILE A 124 -1.79 -20.92 12.49
N ASP A 125 -2.90 -21.52 12.94
CA ASP A 125 -3.71 -22.51 12.20
C ASP A 125 -4.90 -21.81 11.52
N TRP A 126 -4.63 -21.24 10.34
CA TRP A 126 -5.56 -20.38 9.61
C TRP A 126 -6.91 -21.02 9.26
N ASN A 127 -6.99 -22.34 9.13
CA ASN A 127 -8.27 -23.01 8.91
C ASN A 127 -9.21 -22.88 10.11
N LYS A 128 -8.67 -22.95 11.34
CA LYS A 128 -9.48 -22.74 12.56
C LYS A 128 -9.88 -21.28 12.76
N VAL A 129 -9.01 -20.36 12.35
CA VAL A 129 -9.33 -18.93 12.31
C VAL A 129 -10.51 -18.68 11.36
N ALA A 130 -10.51 -19.29 10.16
CA ALA A 130 -11.64 -19.23 9.24
C ALA A 130 -12.90 -19.92 9.79
N GLU A 131 -12.76 -21.10 10.42
CA GLU A 131 -13.88 -21.80 11.10
C GLU A 131 -14.50 -20.97 12.24
N SER A 132 -13.74 -20.07 12.86
CA SER A 132 -14.26 -19.13 13.87
C SER A 132 -15.12 -18.00 13.28
N GLY A 133 -15.08 -17.78 11.95
CA GLY A 133 -15.82 -16.71 11.28
C GLY A 133 -15.07 -15.37 11.19
N ILE A 134 -13.74 -15.41 11.13
CA ILE A 134 -12.94 -14.24 10.72
C ILE A 134 -13.08 -14.05 9.21
N ASP A 135 -13.40 -12.82 8.81
CA ASP A 135 -13.55 -12.40 7.42
C ASP A 135 -12.20 -11.91 6.84
N TYR A 136 -11.41 -11.15 7.62
CA TYR A 136 -10.11 -10.59 7.18
C TYR A 136 -9.01 -10.62 8.27
N ALA A 137 -7.75 -10.49 7.84
CA ALA A 137 -6.61 -10.29 8.73
C ALA A 137 -5.70 -9.15 8.27
N MET A 138 -5.31 -8.27 9.19
CA MET A 138 -4.25 -7.26 8.97
C MET A 138 -2.91 -7.83 9.43
N ILE A 139 -1.99 -8.05 8.51
CA ILE A 139 -0.74 -8.76 8.78
C ILE A 139 0.44 -7.79 8.81
N ARG A 140 1.24 -7.82 9.89
CA ARG A 140 2.50 -7.08 9.94
C ARG A 140 3.44 -7.65 8.87
N VAL A 141 3.84 -6.83 7.90
CA VAL A 141 4.81 -7.25 6.86
C VAL A 141 6.24 -6.85 7.20
N GLY A 142 6.41 -5.77 7.95
CA GLY A 142 7.71 -5.30 8.37
C GLY A 142 7.63 -4.15 9.36
N TYR A 143 8.80 -3.70 9.76
CA TYR A 143 9.01 -2.61 10.70
C TYR A 143 10.34 -1.91 10.41
N ARG A 144 10.48 -0.65 10.81
CA ARG A 144 11.79 0.01 10.87
C ARG A 144 12.31 -0.03 12.30
N THR A 145 13.52 -0.54 12.51
CA THR A 145 14.08 -0.72 13.86
C THR A 145 14.25 0.61 14.59
N ASP A 146 13.84 0.68 15.86
CA ASP A 146 13.97 1.89 16.68
C ASP A 146 15.44 2.26 16.98
N ILE A 147 16.33 1.24 17.02
CA ILE A 147 17.76 1.41 17.35
C ILE A 147 18.59 1.92 16.16
N TYR A 148 18.38 1.34 14.96
CA TYR A 148 19.27 1.54 13.80
C TYR A 148 18.58 2.14 12.58
N GLY A 149 17.27 2.43 12.63
CA GLY A 149 16.50 2.91 11.48
C GLY A 149 16.49 1.95 10.29
N THR A 150 16.77 0.66 10.49
CA THR A 150 16.85 -0.36 9.41
C THR A 150 15.47 -0.96 9.17
N ILE A 151 15.06 -1.09 7.90
CA ILE A 151 13.82 -1.81 7.56
C ILE A 151 14.05 -3.32 7.67
N CYS A 152 13.13 -4.01 8.35
CA CYS A 152 13.14 -5.45 8.57
C CYS A 152 11.79 -6.07 8.21
N GLU A 153 11.82 -7.29 7.66
CA GLU A 153 10.64 -8.12 7.46
C GLU A 153 10.15 -8.69 8.81
N ASP A 154 8.84 -8.83 8.99
CA ASP A 154 8.30 -9.65 10.08
C ASP A 154 8.45 -11.14 9.69
N GLU A 155 9.13 -11.94 10.53
CA GLU A 155 9.51 -13.31 10.18
C GLU A 155 8.34 -14.28 9.93
N TYR A 156 7.11 -13.90 10.29
CA TYR A 156 5.88 -14.65 10.00
C TYR A 156 5.03 -14.04 8.87
N ALA A 157 5.40 -12.89 8.30
CA ALA A 157 4.64 -12.18 7.27
C ALA A 157 4.21 -13.08 6.11
N SER A 158 5.17 -13.69 5.41
CA SER A 158 4.90 -14.57 4.27
C SER A 158 4.07 -15.80 4.65
N TYR A 159 4.32 -16.41 5.81
CA TYR A 159 3.52 -17.53 6.33
C TYR A 159 2.06 -17.12 6.60
N ASN A 160 1.86 -15.92 7.15
CA ASN A 160 0.54 -15.39 7.49
C ASN A 160 -0.24 -14.99 6.24
N LEU A 161 0.38 -14.27 5.30
CA LEU A 161 -0.24 -13.87 4.02
C LEU A 161 -0.70 -15.10 3.22
N GLU A 162 0.22 -16.03 2.96
CA GLU A 162 -0.12 -17.28 2.26
C GLU A 162 -1.14 -18.13 3.02
N GLY A 163 -1.08 -18.13 4.36
CA GLY A 163 -1.92 -18.96 5.22
C GLY A 163 -3.37 -18.49 5.26
N ALA A 164 -3.59 -17.19 5.46
CA ALA A 164 -4.91 -16.56 5.47
C ALA A 164 -5.60 -16.70 4.10
N GLN A 165 -4.93 -16.34 3.01
CA GLN A 165 -5.48 -16.45 1.65
C GLN A 165 -5.89 -17.89 1.30
N LYS A 166 -5.08 -18.90 1.66
CA LYS A 166 -5.40 -20.32 1.43
C LYS A 166 -6.59 -20.81 2.27
N ALA A 167 -6.87 -20.17 3.40
CA ALA A 167 -8.05 -20.43 4.23
C ALA A 167 -9.30 -19.65 3.75
N GLY A 168 -9.17 -18.76 2.75
CA GLY A 168 -10.26 -17.93 2.25
C GLY A 168 -10.53 -16.69 3.10
N ILE A 169 -9.55 -16.24 3.90
CA ILE A 169 -9.60 -15.01 4.68
C ILE A 169 -8.99 -13.89 3.85
N ASP A 170 -9.68 -12.74 3.77
CA ASP A 170 -9.20 -11.52 3.12
C ASP A 170 -7.94 -10.97 3.83
N ILE A 171 -7.02 -10.33 3.11
CA ILE A 171 -5.77 -9.84 3.71
C ILE A 171 -5.51 -8.36 3.44
N GLY A 172 -5.18 -7.65 4.51
CA GLY A 172 -4.54 -6.34 4.48
C GLY A 172 -3.21 -6.42 5.21
N VAL A 173 -2.44 -5.33 5.19
CA VAL A 173 -1.11 -5.32 5.81
C VAL A 173 -0.89 -4.08 6.64
N TYR A 174 0.04 -4.16 7.59
CA TYR A 174 0.57 -2.97 8.26
C TYR A 174 2.08 -2.99 8.35
N PHE A 175 2.67 -1.79 8.40
CA PHE A 175 4.08 -1.58 8.64
C PHE A 175 4.25 -0.76 9.91
N PHE A 176 5.13 -1.21 10.82
CA PHE A 176 5.45 -0.45 12.03
C PHE A 176 6.59 0.52 11.74
N SER A 177 6.24 1.77 11.48
CA SER A 177 7.17 2.84 11.16
C SER A 177 7.93 3.33 12.39
N THR A 178 9.21 3.65 12.16
CA THR A 178 9.97 4.55 13.04
C THR A 178 10.63 5.67 12.23
N ALA A 179 10.02 6.06 11.11
CA ALA A 179 10.53 7.09 10.20
C ALA A 179 10.68 8.45 10.89
N VAL A 180 11.86 9.08 10.76
CA VAL A 180 12.14 10.40 11.34
C VAL A 180 11.88 11.57 10.39
N ASP A 181 11.65 11.29 9.11
CA ASP A 181 11.30 12.26 8.07
C ASP A 181 10.48 11.61 6.94
N GLU A 182 10.02 12.44 6.00
CA GLU A 182 9.22 12.03 4.85
C GLU A 182 9.99 11.11 3.89
N ASP A 183 11.32 11.26 3.77
CA ASP A 183 12.15 10.42 2.90
C ASP A 183 12.23 8.98 3.45
N GLU A 184 12.39 8.79 4.76
CA GLU A 184 12.31 7.48 5.41
C GLU A 184 10.90 6.86 5.33
N ALA A 185 9.84 7.66 5.42
CA ALA A 185 8.47 7.16 5.29
C ALA A 185 8.15 6.70 3.85
N ILE A 186 8.70 7.38 2.84
CA ILE A 186 8.63 6.95 1.43
C ILE A 186 9.47 5.68 1.20
N GLU A 187 10.64 5.54 1.83
CA GLU A 187 11.44 4.30 1.77
C GLU A 187 10.67 3.09 2.34
N GLU A 188 9.98 3.28 3.47
CA GLU A 188 9.10 2.25 4.07
C GLU A 188 7.95 1.86 3.13
N ALA A 189 7.25 2.85 2.57
CA ALA A 189 6.15 2.60 1.63
C ALA A 189 6.63 1.83 0.39
N CYS A 190 7.74 2.26 -0.24
CA CYS A 190 8.34 1.56 -1.38
C CYS A 190 8.73 0.12 -1.05
N TRP A 191 9.28 -0.14 0.14
CA TRP A 191 9.63 -1.50 0.57
C TRP A 191 8.38 -2.37 0.75
N VAL A 192 7.33 -1.83 1.40
CA VAL A 192 6.05 -2.52 1.59
C VAL A 192 5.43 -2.89 0.23
N ILE A 193 5.39 -1.96 -0.71
CA ILE A 193 4.80 -2.14 -2.04
C ILE A 193 5.54 -3.23 -2.84
N ASP A 194 6.88 -3.24 -2.82
CA ASP A 194 7.68 -4.30 -3.45
C ASP A 194 7.39 -5.67 -2.82
N TYR A 195 7.37 -5.74 -1.49
CA TYR A 195 7.10 -6.97 -0.74
C TYR A 195 5.70 -7.55 -0.99
N ILE A 196 4.65 -6.71 -0.97
CA ILE A 196 3.27 -7.18 -1.13
C ILE A 196 2.86 -7.43 -2.58
N SER A 197 3.63 -6.97 -3.57
CA SER A 197 3.33 -7.15 -5.01
C SER A 197 3.17 -8.61 -5.47
N ALA A 198 3.61 -9.57 -4.66
CA ALA A 198 3.46 -11.01 -4.89
C ALA A 198 2.12 -11.60 -4.38
N TYR A 199 1.27 -10.82 -3.71
CA TYR A 199 0.07 -11.28 -3.02
C TYR A 199 -1.17 -10.49 -3.47
N ASP A 200 -2.32 -11.16 -3.48
CA ASP A 200 -3.65 -10.53 -3.68
C ASP A 200 -4.10 -9.82 -2.39
N ILE A 201 -3.78 -8.53 -2.28
CA ILE A 201 -4.11 -7.68 -1.12
C ILE A 201 -5.53 -7.14 -1.29
N THR A 202 -6.45 -7.55 -0.42
CA THR A 202 -7.89 -7.24 -0.51
C THR A 202 -8.37 -6.25 0.58
N TYR A 203 -7.51 -5.91 1.55
CA TYR A 203 -7.74 -4.90 2.58
C TYR A 203 -6.56 -3.90 2.65
N PRO A 204 -6.71 -2.75 3.32
CA PRO A 204 -5.76 -1.63 3.23
C PRO A 204 -4.30 -1.96 3.62
N VAL A 205 -3.40 -1.11 3.12
CA VAL A 205 -2.00 -1.01 3.57
C VAL A 205 -1.91 0.09 4.62
N VAL A 206 -1.60 -0.30 5.85
CA VAL A 206 -1.70 0.57 7.03
C VAL A 206 -0.33 1.09 7.47
N TYR A 207 -0.26 2.40 7.68
CA TYR A 207 0.81 3.04 8.44
C TYR A 207 0.51 2.91 9.94
N ASN A 208 1.33 2.16 10.68
CA ASN A 208 1.33 2.17 12.14
C ASN A 208 2.58 2.91 12.64
N CYS A 209 2.40 3.83 13.60
CA CYS A 209 3.47 4.60 14.24
C CYS A 209 3.06 4.85 15.70
N GLU A 210 3.75 4.19 16.62
CA GLU A 210 3.51 4.25 18.07
C GLU A 210 4.81 4.61 18.81
N ASP A 211 4.74 4.80 20.13
CA ASP A 211 5.88 5.02 21.04
C ASP A 211 6.84 6.20 20.74
N TYR A 212 6.48 7.07 19.80
CA TYR A 212 7.16 8.33 19.48
C TYR A 212 7.35 9.31 20.66
N ASN A 213 6.64 9.11 21.78
CA ASN A 213 6.80 9.88 23.01
C ASN A 213 7.78 9.24 24.01
N ASN A 214 8.25 8.02 23.76
CA ASN A 214 9.24 7.34 24.58
C ASN A 214 10.64 7.96 24.33
N PRO A 215 11.38 8.41 25.37
CA PRO A 215 12.72 8.96 25.21
C PRO A 215 13.78 8.02 24.61
N SER A 216 13.52 6.72 24.52
CA SER A 216 14.38 5.79 23.78
C SER A 216 14.15 5.81 22.27
N SER A 217 12.97 6.26 21.81
CA SER A 217 12.61 6.17 20.40
C SER A 217 13.37 7.14 19.53
N ARG A 218 13.74 6.71 18.32
CA ARG A 218 14.33 7.60 17.32
C ARG A 218 13.36 8.68 16.83
N MET A 219 12.05 8.47 17.01
CA MET A 219 10.99 9.46 16.77
C MET A 219 10.83 10.49 17.90
N TYR A 220 11.59 10.38 18.99
CA TYR A 220 11.42 11.23 20.16
C TYR A 220 11.67 12.72 19.83
N ASN A 221 10.69 13.56 20.19
CA ASN A 221 10.57 14.99 19.86
C ASN A 221 10.13 15.35 18.43
N LEU A 222 9.75 14.39 17.57
CA LEU A 222 8.99 14.73 16.36
C LEU A 222 7.69 15.44 16.76
N SER A 223 7.45 16.62 16.19
CA SER A 223 6.20 17.35 16.36
C SER A 223 5.04 16.62 15.69
N ASN A 224 3.81 16.98 16.08
CA ASN A 224 2.60 16.44 15.46
C ASN A 224 2.54 16.74 13.95
N GLU A 225 3.13 17.86 13.50
CA GLU A 225 3.20 18.24 12.09
C GLU A 225 4.18 17.34 11.32
N GLU A 226 5.41 17.17 11.82
CA GLU A 226 6.40 16.26 11.22
C GLU A 226 5.86 14.81 11.17
N ARG A 227 5.26 14.34 12.27
CA ARG A 227 4.68 12.98 12.36
C ARG A 227 3.51 12.78 11.40
N THR A 228 2.61 13.76 11.28
CA THR A 228 1.54 13.74 10.28
C THR A 228 2.11 13.76 8.86
N ASN A 229 3.13 14.57 8.56
CA ASN A 229 3.74 14.61 7.23
C ASN A 229 4.38 13.27 6.87
N ASN A 230 5.10 12.61 7.79
CA ASN A 230 5.66 11.28 7.57
C ASN A 230 4.58 10.24 7.24
N ALA A 231 3.50 10.19 8.03
CA ALA A 231 2.37 9.29 7.78
C ALA A 231 1.69 9.57 6.43
N LEU A 232 1.51 10.85 6.09
CA LEU A 232 0.96 11.28 4.81
C LEU A 232 1.87 10.91 3.63
N ALA A 233 3.20 11.05 3.75
CA ALA A 233 4.15 10.70 2.71
C ALA A 233 4.19 9.18 2.41
N PHE A 234 4.04 8.35 3.46
CA PHE A 234 3.84 6.91 3.31
C PHE A 234 2.51 6.61 2.59
N MET A 235 1.38 7.13 3.09
CA MET A 235 0.05 6.84 2.55
C MET A 235 -0.12 7.36 1.11
N ASP A 236 0.38 8.56 0.80
CA ASP A 236 0.39 9.13 -0.56
C ASP A 236 1.22 8.30 -1.55
N THR A 237 2.24 7.57 -1.06
CA THR A 237 3.07 6.69 -1.88
C THR A 237 2.37 5.36 -2.15
N VAL A 238 1.72 4.79 -1.13
CA VAL A 238 0.90 3.57 -1.21
C VAL A 238 -0.30 3.76 -2.16
N ASP A 239 -1.08 4.82 -1.96
CA ASP A 239 -2.26 5.18 -2.74
C ASP A 239 -1.92 5.40 -4.23
N ARG A 240 -0.80 6.07 -4.50
CA ARG A 240 -0.32 6.34 -5.87
C ARG A 240 0.12 5.09 -6.63
N GLU A 241 0.51 4.01 -5.96
CA GLU A 241 0.80 2.71 -6.59
C GLU A 241 -0.42 1.77 -6.62
N GLY A 242 -1.60 2.24 -6.17
CA GLY A 242 -2.89 1.58 -6.39
C GLY A 242 -3.41 0.72 -5.23
N TYR A 243 -2.88 0.90 -4.01
CA TYR A 243 -3.39 0.23 -2.80
C TYR A 243 -4.15 1.21 -1.90
N ASP A 244 -5.27 0.80 -1.32
CA ASP A 244 -5.98 1.59 -0.31
C ASP A 244 -5.06 1.83 0.90
N ALA A 245 -4.75 3.09 1.20
CA ALA A 245 -3.91 3.48 2.33
C ALA A 245 -4.74 3.87 3.57
N MET A 246 -4.23 3.61 4.77
CA MET A 246 -4.95 3.87 6.03
C MET A 246 -3.99 4.16 7.20
N LEU A 247 -4.41 5.02 8.15
CA LEU A 247 -3.68 5.25 9.41
C LEU A 247 -4.20 4.32 10.51
N TYR A 248 -3.32 3.66 11.26
CA TYR A 248 -3.65 3.14 12.59
C TYR A 248 -3.31 4.17 13.67
N ALA A 249 -4.22 4.41 14.61
CA ALA A 249 -3.93 5.22 15.79
C ALA A 249 -4.85 4.91 16.99
N GLY A 250 -4.30 5.03 18.20
CA GLY A 250 -5.09 4.95 19.43
C GLY A 250 -6.01 6.17 19.60
N LYS A 251 -7.26 5.98 20.04
CA LYS A 251 -8.24 7.07 20.28
C LYS A 251 -7.66 8.20 21.14
N GLY A 252 -6.89 7.85 22.17
CA GLY A 252 -6.24 8.81 23.07
C GLY A 252 -5.14 9.66 22.43
N GLN A 253 -4.68 9.32 21.23
CA GLN A 253 -3.66 10.04 20.45
C GLN A 253 -4.30 11.03 19.46
N ILE A 254 -5.42 10.67 18.84
CA ILE A 254 -6.08 11.45 17.77
C ILE A 254 -7.11 12.48 18.29
N VAL A 255 -7.72 12.25 19.45
CA VAL A 255 -8.71 13.17 20.03
C VAL A 255 -8.10 14.56 20.27
N ASN A 256 -8.76 15.61 19.78
CA ASN A 256 -8.34 17.02 19.87
C ASN A 256 -6.95 17.31 19.27
N ASN A 257 -6.53 16.56 18.24
CA ASN A 257 -5.22 16.67 17.59
C ASN A 257 -4.02 16.50 18.55
N LYS A 258 -4.16 15.66 19.58
CA LYS A 258 -3.17 15.55 20.66
C LYS A 258 -1.78 15.13 20.14
N GLU A 259 -1.73 14.15 19.23
CA GLU A 259 -0.49 13.56 18.71
C GLU A 259 -0.41 13.60 17.16
N TRP A 260 -1.48 14.05 16.51
CA TRP A 260 -1.70 14.00 15.06
C TRP A 260 -2.49 15.23 14.63
N ASN A 261 -2.18 15.85 13.50
CA ASN A 261 -3.08 16.82 12.86
C ASN A 261 -4.20 16.07 12.14
N ILE A 262 -5.16 15.51 12.90
CA ILE A 262 -6.02 14.45 12.35
C ILE A 262 -6.93 14.91 11.20
N GLN A 263 -7.31 16.20 11.14
CA GLN A 263 -8.10 16.71 10.02
C GLN A 263 -7.35 16.68 8.68
N ASP A 264 -6.02 16.80 8.67
CA ASP A 264 -5.22 16.75 7.44
C ASP A 264 -5.16 15.31 6.89
N ILE A 265 -5.32 14.32 7.79
CA ILE A 265 -5.39 12.89 7.48
C ILE A 265 -6.82 12.51 7.08
N GLU A 266 -7.83 12.84 7.89
CA GLU A 266 -9.26 12.57 7.63
C GLU A 266 -9.78 13.19 6.32
N ALA A 267 -9.11 14.24 5.80
CA ALA A 267 -9.41 14.84 4.51
C ALA A 267 -9.03 13.94 3.31
N ARG A 268 -8.24 12.88 3.52
CA ARG A 268 -7.65 12.05 2.45
C ARG A 268 -7.77 10.55 2.71
N TYR A 269 -7.52 10.10 3.94
CA TYR A 269 -7.39 8.69 4.29
C TYR A 269 -8.32 8.26 5.44
N PRO A 270 -8.83 7.03 5.41
CA PRO A 270 -9.55 6.44 6.53
C PRO A 270 -8.61 6.15 7.72
N ILE A 271 -9.21 5.92 8.88
CA ILE A 271 -8.48 5.63 10.13
C ILE A 271 -8.99 4.33 10.74
N TRP A 272 -8.05 3.48 11.12
CA TRP A 272 -8.22 2.36 12.03
C TRP A 272 -7.94 2.84 13.46
N VAL A 273 -8.98 2.87 14.29
CA VAL A 273 -8.91 3.42 15.65
C VAL A 273 -8.77 2.28 16.66
N ALA A 274 -7.74 2.33 17.51
CA ALA A 274 -7.67 1.45 18.68
C ALA A 274 -8.35 2.10 19.90
N SER A 275 -9.31 1.41 20.53
CA SER A 275 -9.98 1.89 21.74
C SER A 275 -10.67 0.76 22.51
N TYR A 276 -10.03 0.27 23.58
CA TYR A 276 -10.49 -0.93 24.29
C TYR A 276 -11.41 -0.66 25.49
N LYS A 277 -11.53 0.60 25.93
CA LYS A 277 -12.39 1.02 27.06
C LYS A 277 -13.84 1.31 26.70
N ASP A 278 -14.17 1.36 25.42
CA ASP A 278 -15.53 1.71 24.97
C ASP A 278 -16.52 0.53 25.02
N GLY A 279 -16.01 -0.69 25.21
CA GLY A 279 -16.77 -1.93 25.09
C GLY A 279 -16.27 -2.74 23.89
N THR A 280 -17.09 -3.69 23.42
CA THR A 280 -16.74 -4.60 22.32
C THR A 280 -17.87 -4.71 21.32
N TYR A 281 -17.53 -4.82 20.04
CA TYR A 281 -18.51 -5.15 19.00
C TYR A 281 -19.10 -6.56 19.22
N PRO A 282 -20.38 -6.84 18.88
CA PRO A 282 -21.43 -5.92 18.46
C PRO A 282 -22.25 -5.31 19.62
N ALA A 283 -21.89 -5.59 20.88
CA ALA A 283 -22.60 -5.05 22.05
C ALA A 283 -22.47 -3.52 22.16
N VAL A 284 -21.40 -2.97 21.58
CA VAL A 284 -21.19 -1.56 21.27
C VAL A 284 -20.93 -1.47 19.77
N GLU A 285 -21.75 -0.71 19.03
CA GLU A 285 -21.67 -0.67 17.57
C GLU A 285 -20.45 0.10 17.05
N HIS A 286 -20.04 1.16 17.76
CA HIS A 286 -18.92 2.04 17.40
C HIS A 286 -18.20 2.57 18.65
N PRO A 287 -16.89 2.88 18.57
CA PRO A 287 -16.14 3.50 19.67
C PRO A 287 -16.66 4.91 19.98
N SER A 288 -16.27 5.47 21.13
CA SER A 288 -16.69 6.83 21.53
C SER A 288 -16.04 7.96 20.72
N TYR A 289 -15.26 7.64 19.69
CA TYR A 289 -14.59 8.60 18.82
C TYR A 289 -15.58 9.11 17.76
N THR A 290 -15.61 10.43 17.55
CA THR A 290 -16.58 11.07 16.64
C THR A 290 -15.97 11.54 15.31
N GLY A 291 -14.69 11.26 15.08
CA GLY A 291 -14.02 11.49 13.79
C GLY A 291 -14.17 10.29 12.85
N ALA A 292 -13.30 10.19 11.84
CA ALA A 292 -13.28 9.05 10.94
C ALA A 292 -12.82 7.78 11.68
N CYS A 293 -13.59 6.70 11.50
CA CYS A 293 -13.26 5.38 12.03
C CYS A 293 -13.82 4.36 11.04
N ALA A 294 -12.93 3.77 10.23
CA ALA A 294 -13.24 2.75 9.22
C ALA A 294 -13.00 1.33 9.73
N MET A 295 -12.07 1.21 10.67
CA MET A 295 -11.83 -0.01 11.42
C MET A 295 -11.70 0.35 12.90
N TRP A 296 -12.16 -0.52 13.79
CA TRP A 296 -12.04 -0.35 15.24
C TRP A 296 -11.42 -1.60 15.86
N GLN A 297 -10.21 -1.46 16.42
CA GLN A 297 -9.62 -2.46 17.31
C GLN A 297 -10.23 -2.28 18.71
N TYR A 298 -11.09 -3.22 19.09
CA TYR A 298 -11.90 -3.13 20.31
C TYR A 298 -11.38 -3.97 21.47
N THR A 299 -10.46 -4.90 21.21
CA THR A 299 -9.68 -5.57 22.26
C THR A 299 -8.36 -6.09 21.70
N ASN A 300 -7.33 -6.11 22.54
CA ASN A 300 -6.02 -6.75 22.31
C ASN A 300 -5.85 -8.06 23.11
N ASN A 301 -6.97 -8.60 23.62
CA ASN A 301 -7.00 -9.58 24.69
C ASN A 301 -7.97 -10.74 24.39
N ALA A 302 -8.18 -11.06 23.11
CA ALA A 302 -9.05 -12.17 22.71
C ALA A 302 -8.31 -13.50 22.59
N ARG A 303 -9.05 -14.60 22.72
CA ARG A 303 -8.60 -15.97 22.45
C ARG A 303 -9.46 -16.55 21.33
N ILE A 304 -8.81 -16.98 20.25
CA ILE A 304 -9.42 -17.54 19.04
C ILE A 304 -8.75 -18.88 18.74
N ASP A 305 -9.55 -19.89 18.39
CA ASP A 305 -9.03 -21.21 18.05
C ASP A 305 -8.09 -21.15 16.84
N GLY A 306 -6.89 -21.72 17.01
CA GLY A 306 -5.84 -21.70 16.00
C GLY A 306 -4.74 -20.65 16.23
N ILE A 307 -4.93 -19.72 17.16
CA ILE A 307 -3.91 -18.73 17.57
C ILE A 307 -3.41 -19.05 18.97
N SER A 308 -2.11 -18.94 19.21
CA SER A 308 -1.52 -19.12 20.53
C SER A 308 -1.45 -17.79 21.29
N GLY A 309 -1.84 -17.78 22.56
CA GLY A 309 -1.78 -16.57 23.39
C GLY A 309 -3.02 -15.70 23.27
N TYR A 310 -2.81 -14.39 23.12
CA TYR A 310 -3.85 -13.39 22.89
C TYR A 310 -3.70 -12.80 21.48
N VAL A 311 -4.81 -12.32 20.93
CA VAL A 311 -4.88 -11.69 19.61
C VAL A 311 -5.78 -10.46 19.65
N ASP A 312 -5.44 -9.51 18.79
CA ASP A 312 -6.14 -8.26 18.62
C ASP A 312 -7.33 -8.47 17.67
N VAL A 313 -8.46 -7.84 17.97
CA VAL A 313 -9.73 -8.08 17.27
C VAL A 313 -10.38 -6.78 16.85
N ASN A 314 -10.82 -6.81 15.60
CA ASN A 314 -11.27 -5.66 14.83
C ASN A 314 -12.69 -5.87 14.30
N VAL A 315 -13.39 -4.75 14.12
CA VAL A 315 -14.51 -4.67 13.17
C VAL A 315 -14.15 -3.63 12.13
N ALA A 316 -14.28 -3.97 10.84
CA ALA A 316 -14.23 -3.00 9.76
C ALA A 316 -15.66 -2.64 9.35
N TYR A 317 -15.94 -1.34 9.21
CA TYR A 317 -17.26 -0.83 8.86
C TYR A 317 -17.54 -0.87 7.34
N PHE A 318 -16.72 -1.61 6.62
CA PHE A 318 -16.79 -1.88 5.19
C PHE A 318 -16.52 -3.37 4.97
N ASN A 319 -16.98 -3.90 3.85
CA ASN A 319 -16.65 -5.26 3.41
C ASN A 319 -16.61 -5.26 1.88
N TYR A 320 -15.42 -5.39 1.29
CA TYR A 320 -15.22 -5.33 -0.17
C TYR A 320 -15.87 -6.52 -0.93
N ASN A 321 -16.10 -7.64 -0.24
CA ASN A 321 -16.82 -8.81 -0.76
C ASN A 321 -18.35 -8.69 -0.60
N SER A 322 -18.84 -7.66 0.09
CA SER A 322 -20.27 -7.37 0.17
C SER A 322 -20.74 -6.57 -1.05
N SER A 323 -21.97 -6.79 -1.51
CA SER A 323 -22.61 -5.94 -2.53
C SER A 323 -23.07 -4.58 -1.97
N PHE A 324 -22.45 -4.11 -0.88
CA PHE A 324 -22.93 -3.06 0.00
C PHE A 324 -21.93 -1.90 0.04
N ASN A 325 -22.12 -0.94 -0.85
CA ASN A 325 -21.28 0.27 -0.93
C ASN A 325 -21.33 1.08 0.38
N TYR A 326 -20.30 0.95 1.21
CA TYR A 326 -20.11 1.87 2.34
C TYR A 326 -19.57 3.21 1.84
N ASN A 327 -20.42 4.23 1.80
CA ASN A 327 -20.03 5.58 1.40
C ASN A 327 -19.37 6.30 2.59
N TYR A 328 -18.07 6.55 2.52
CA TYR A 328 -17.44 7.50 3.43
C TYR A 328 -17.93 8.93 3.14
N GLY A 329 -18.78 9.44 4.02
CA GLY A 329 -18.84 10.87 4.36
C GLY A 329 -19.26 11.87 3.26
N THR A 330 -20.51 11.83 2.79
CA THR A 330 -21.19 13.08 2.37
C THR A 330 -22.54 13.26 3.06
N GLN A 331 -22.72 14.44 3.66
CA GLN A 331 -23.99 14.82 4.31
C GLN A 331 -25.06 15.10 3.24
N ALA A 332 -26.10 14.28 3.26
CA ALA A 332 -27.44 14.51 2.71
C ALA A 332 -27.57 15.07 1.28
N SER A 333 -27.96 14.23 0.30
CA SER A 333 -28.99 14.62 -0.68
C SER A 333 -29.80 13.45 -1.25
N VAL A 334 -31.12 13.54 -1.06
CA VAL A 334 -32.18 13.29 -2.07
C VAL A 334 -32.23 11.94 -2.79
N SER A 335 -33.25 11.18 -2.39
CA SER A 335 -33.99 10.16 -3.15
C SER A 335 -33.87 10.17 -4.69
N GLY A 336 -33.43 9.03 -5.23
CA GLY A 336 -34.05 8.42 -6.40
C GLY A 336 -33.46 8.76 -7.77
N GLN A 337 -32.33 8.12 -8.11
CA GLN A 337 -32.08 7.61 -9.46
C GLN A 337 -31.56 6.17 -9.40
N THR A 338 -31.76 5.42 -10.48
CA THR A 338 -31.63 3.95 -10.53
C THR A 338 -30.18 3.49 -10.44
N GLN A 339 -29.92 2.55 -9.53
CA GLN A 339 -28.69 1.76 -9.44
C GLN A 339 -28.41 1.07 -10.78
N GLN A 340 -27.35 1.50 -11.47
CA GLN A 340 -26.94 0.90 -12.74
C GLN A 340 -26.17 -0.38 -12.41
N SER A 341 -26.53 -1.49 -13.06
CA SER A 341 -26.00 -2.82 -12.74
C SER A 341 -24.49 -2.89 -12.97
N LEU A 342 -23.74 -3.30 -11.95
CA LEU A 342 -22.32 -3.64 -12.04
C LEU A 342 -22.09 -4.64 -13.18
N ASN A 343 -21.28 -4.27 -14.16
CA ASN A 343 -20.85 -5.17 -15.23
C ASN A 343 -19.70 -6.04 -14.70
N THR A 344 -19.92 -7.34 -14.53
CA THR A 344 -18.90 -8.26 -13.99
C THR A 344 -17.63 -8.30 -14.87
N ALA A 345 -17.73 -8.01 -16.17
CA ALA A 345 -16.58 -7.89 -17.06
C ALA A 345 -15.76 -6.61 -16.86
N GLU A 346 -16.26 -5.65 -16.08
CA GLU A 346 -15.57 -4.39 -15.73
C GLU A 346 -14.96 -4.42 -14.33
N LEU A 347 -15.09 -5.53 -13.59
CA LEU A 347 -14.41 -5.76 -12.30
C LEU A 347 -14.66 -4.67 -11.24
N GLY A 348 -15.81 -3.99 -11.32
CA GLY A 348 -16.16 -2.88 -10.42
C GLY A 348 -15.55 -1.51 -10.76
N ILE A 349 -14.67 -1.44 -11.77
CA ILE A 349 -14.00 -0.20 -12.21
C ILE A 349 -15.02 0.86 -12.63
N ILE A 350 -14.87 2.08 -12.11
CA ILE A 350 -15.78 3.18 -12.40
C ILE A 350 -15.34 3.86 -13.71
N PHE A 351 -15.89 3.37 -14.82
CA PHE A 351 -15.68 3.98 -16.13
C PHE A 351 -16.42 5.32 -16.25
N ASN A 352 -15.69 6.42 -16.07
CA ASN A 352 -16.14 7.77 -16.41
C ASN A 352 -16.56 7.83 -17.88
N SER A 353 -17.85 8.07 -18.12
CA SER A 353 -18.43 7.95 -19.47
C SER A 353 -17.91 9.04 -20.40
N VAL A 354 -17.33 8.61 -21.52
CA VAL A 354 -16.91 9.46 -22.63
C VAL A 354 -17.51 8.93 -23.93
N ASN A 355 -17.40 9.68 -25.03
CA ASN A 355 -17.90 9.28 -26.34
C ASN A 355 -17.07 9.93 -27.44
N GLU A 356 -15.95 9.31 -27.78
CA GLU A 356 -14.93 9.86 -28.66
C GLU A 356 -14.18 8.75 -29.41
N GLU A 357 -13.68 9.07 -30.60
CA GLU A 357 -12.89 8.15 -31.42
C GLU A 357 -11.41 8.23 -30.99
N VAL A 358 -10.80 7.05 -30.79
CA VAL A 358 -9.38 6.92 -30.42
C VAL A 358 -8.67 5.95 -31.35
N THR A 359 -7.37 6.17 -31.52
CA THR A 359 -6.44 5.23 -32.16
C THR A 359 -5.29 4.88 -31.21
N ALA A 360 -4.52 3.86 -31.54
CA ALA A 360 -3.36 3.44 -30.76
C ALA A 360 -2.11 4.26 -31.14
N LYS A 361 -1.35 4.73 -30.16
CA LYS A 361 -0.04 5.39 -30.37
C LYS A 361 0.96 4.40 -30.97
N GLU A 362 1.00 3.21 -30.40
CA GLU A 362 1.70 2.00 -30.86
C GLU A 362 0.75 0.80 -30.65
N PRO A 363 0.92 -0.34 -31.36
CA PRO A 363 -0.03 -1.46 -31.31
C PRO A 363 -0.34 -1.92 -29.89
N VAL A 364 -1.63 -1.90 -29.51
CA VAL A 364 -2.08 -2.22 -28.14
C VAL A 364 -3.04 -3.41 -28.12
N ASN A 365 -2.79 -4.36 -27.22
CA ASN A 365 -3.66 -5.51 -27.03
C ASN A 365 -5.03 -5.06 -26.48
N LEU A 366 -6.10 -5.49 -27.14
CA LEU A 366 -7.46 -5.37 -26.66
C LEU A 366 -7.81 -6.63 -25.86
N ARG A 367 -8.40 -6.47 -24.67
CA ARG A 367 -8.68 -7.56 -23.73
C ARG A 367 -10.16 -7.75 -23.42
N SER A 368 -10.51 -8.94 -22.97
CA SER A 368 -11.88 -9.34 -22.56
C SER A 368 -12.34 -8.69 -21.24
N ILE A 369 -11.39 -8.34 -20.37
CA ILE A 369 -11.57 -7.62 -19.10
C ILE A 369 -10.47 -6.55 -18.95
N PRO A 370 -10.70 -5.48 -18.18
CA PRO A 370 -9.75 -4.38 -17.94
C PRO A 370 -8.63 -4.75 -16.96
N GLU A 371 -7.92 -5.84 -17.23
CA GLU A 371 -6.76 -6.31 -16.46
C GLU A 371 -5.69 -6.90 -17.38
N VAL A 372 -4.44 -6.93 -16.92
CA VAL A 372 -3.34 -7.63 -17.60
C VAL A 372 -3.50 -9.15 -17.64
N SER A 373 -4.31 -9.71 -16.74
CA SER A 373 -4.70 -11.12 -16.63
C SER A 373 -5.66 -11.55 -17.76
N GLY A 374 -6.48 -10.62 -18.27
CA GLY A 374 -7.57 -10.88 -19.19
C GLY A 374 -7.13 -11.37 -20.56
N ASP A 375 -7.90 -12.27 -21.17
CA ASP A 375 -7.64 -12.79 -22.51
C ASP A 375 -7.46 -11.66 -23.53
N ILE A 376 -6.42 -11.76 -24.37
CA ILE A 376 -6.24 -10.87 -25.52
C ILE A 376 -7.24 -11.31 -26.59
N VAL A 377 -8.20 -10.43 -26.90
CA VAL A 377 -9.28 -10.70 -27.87
C VAL A 377 -8.98 -10.12 -29.25
N ASP A 378 -8.19 -9.06 -29.35
CA ASP A 378 -7.75 -8.43 -30.60
C ASP A 378 -6.52 -7.52 -30.36
N VAL A 379 -6.03 -6.85 -31.40
CA VAL A 379 -5.00 -5.79 -31.30
C VAL A 379 -5.48 -4.54 -32.05
N LEU A 380 -5.33 -3.37 -31.44
CA LEU A 380 -5.59 -2.08 -32.09
C LEU A 380 -4.27 -1.50 -32.61
N ASP A 381 -4.13 -1.41 -33.92
CA ASP A 381 -2.97 -0.81 -34.59
C ASP A 381 -3.10 0.73 -34.71
N ASN A 382 -1.97 1.41 -34.97
CA ASN A 382 -1.96 2.85 -35.23
C ASN A 382 -2.65 3.15 -36.57
N GLY A 383 -3.70 3.97 -36.53
CA GLY A 383 -4.57 4.29 -37.67
C GLY A 383 -5.91 3.55 -37.65
N ASP A 384 -6.06 2.50 -36.85
CA ASP A 384 -7.37 1.89 -36.58
C ASP A 384 -8.18 2.74 -35.59
N ILE A 385 -9.50 2.75 -35.74
CA ILE A 385 -10.40 3.57 -34.93
C ILE A 385 -11.26 2.69 -34.02
N ALA A 386 -11.21 2.96 -32.72
CA ALA A 386 -12.13 2.42 -31.72
C ALA A 386 -12.94 3.55 -31.09
N LEU A 387 -14.19 3.27 -30.70
CA LEU A 387 -15.01 4.23 -29.95
C LEU A 387 -14.74 4.07 -28.45
N ARG A 388 -14.10 5.05 -27.81
CA ARG A 388 -13.93 5.06 -26.36
C ARG A 388 -15.24 5.49 -25.70
N THR A 389 -15.78 4.61 -24.87
CA THR A 389 -17.06 4.76 -24.15
C THR A 389 -16.89 4.95 -22.64
N GLY A 390 -15.66 4.84 -22.16
CA GLY A 390 -15.33 5.03 -20.75
C GLY A 390 -13.83 5.12 -20.51
N ILE A 391 -13.44 5.92 -19.52
CA ILE A 391 -12.09 5.93 -18.95
C ILE A 391 -12.22 5.49 -17.48
N GLY A 392 -11.61 4.37 -17.14
CA GLY A 392 -11.53 3.87 -15.77
C GLY A 392 -10.48 4.65 -14.99
N ASP A 393 -10.73 4.79 -13.69
CA ASP A 393 -9.79 5.26 -12.67
C ASP A 393 -8.50 4.41 -12.63
N THR A 394 -8.60 3.09 -12.78
CA THR A 394 -7.46 2.13 -12.85
C THR A 394 -6.59 2.24 -14.12
N GLY A 395 -6.72 3.29 -14.93
CA GLY A 395 -5.92 3.50 -16.12
C GLY A 395 -6.30 2.65 -17.33
N TRP A 396 -7.40 1.91 -17.30
CA TRP A 396 -7.99 1.21 -18.45
C TRP A 396 -9.04 2.07 -19.17
N SER A 397 -9.21 1.87 -20.47
CA SER A 397 -10.26 2.48 -21.29
C SER A 397 -11.19 1.40 -21.83
N ARG A 398 -12.50 1.62 -21.70
CA ARG A 398 -13.55 0.77 -22.29
C ARG A 398 -13.86 1.22 -23.70
N LEU A 399 -13.62 0.33 -24.65
CA LEU A 399 -13.75 0.59 -26.08
C LEU A 399 -14.89 -0.24 -26.69
N ILE A 400 -15.49 0.27 -27.76
CA ILE A 400 -16.20 -0.53 -28.75
C ILE A 400 -15.32 -0.62 -29.99
N TYR A 401 -14.89 -1.84 -30.32
CA TYR A 401 -14.09 -2.14 -31.51
C TYR A 401 -14.66 -3.39 -32.20
N ASN A 402 -14.81 -3.33 -33.53
CA ASN A 402 -15.50 -4.36 -34.33
C ASN A 402 -16.88 -4.80 -33.81
N GLY A 403 -17.57 -3.92 -33.06
CA GLY A 403 -18.89 -4.18 -32.46
C GLY A 403 -18.86 -4.89 -31.10
N ASN A 404 -17.68 -5.22 -30.58
CA ASN A 404 -17.48 -5.84 -29.26
C ASN A 404 -17.05 -4.80 -28.23
N VAL A 405 -17.43 -5.00 -26.96
CA VAL A 405 -16.87 -4.26 -25.82
C VAL A 405 -15.53 -4.92 -25.45
N VAL A 406 -14.46 -4.11 -25.41
CA VAL A 406 -13.09 -4.56 -25.14
C VAL A 406 -12.32 -3.49 -24.36
N TYR A 407 -11.21 -3.86 -23.73
CA TYR A 407 -10.45 -2.98 -22.84
C TYR A 407 -9.00 -2.84 -23.29
N ALA A 408 -8.46 -1.62 -23.18
CA ALA A 408 -7.06 -1.31 -23.48
C ALA A 408 -6.50 -0.30 -22.46
N VAL A 409 -5.19 -0.31 -22.22
CA VAL A 409 -4.56 0.63 -21.28
C VAL A 409 -4.61 2.05 -21.85
N THR A 410 -5.20 2.98 -21.09
CA THR A 410 -5.51 4.35 -21.52
C THR A 410 -4.29 5.13 -22.03
N SER A 411 -3.11 4.89 -21.46
CA SER A 411 -1.88 5.61 -21.83
C SER A 411 -1.43 5.35 -23.27
N TYR A 412 -1.76 4.20 -23.87
CA TYR A 412 -1.44 3.87 -25.26
C TYR A 412 -2.44 4.44 -26.28
N LEU A 413 -3.56 5.01 -25.84
CA LEU A 413 -4.58 5.57 -26.72
C LEU A 413 -4.36 7.07 -26.96
N THR A 414 -4.81 7.56 -28.12
CA THR A 414 -4.79 8.98 -28.48
C THR A 414 -6.04 9.38 -29.27
N THR A 415 -6.49 10.62 -29.08
CA THR A 415 -7.48 11.31 -29.93
C THR A 415 -6.83 12.09 -31.07
N ASP A 416 -5.49 12.15 -31.11
CA ASP A 416 -4.74 12.81 -32.18
C ASP A 416 -4.55 11.84 -33.35
N TYR A 417 -5.26 12.08 -34.46
CA TYR A 417 -5.25 11.31 -35.71
C TYR A 417 -4.87 12.15 -36.94
#